data_AF-A0A538GEK7-F1
#
_entry.id   AF-A0A538GEK7-F1
#
_cell.length_a   1.000
_cell.length_b   1.000
_cell.length_c   1.000
_cell.angle_alpha   90.00
_cell.angle_beta   90.00
_cell.angle_gamma   90.00
#
_symmetry.space_group_name_H-M   'P 1'
#
loop_
_entity.id
_entity.type
_entity.pdbx_description
1 polymer ?
#
loop_
_entity_poly.entity_id
_entity_poly.type
_entity_poly.pdbx_seq_one_letter_code
_entity_poly.pdbx_strand_id
1 'polypeptide(L)'
;MSPLPCRQAADCPAGLRFPTRDRLPRPAHRPGPGTWPRTWSRGMSRDPVALRRFGGRFVAESQRATPFPVGSPTLEPMGRTPRIQFSGALYHVTTRGNAKQRVCLDDWDFVALVTRIGETVMRYGWVCHSYCLLGNHFHLSVATPEANLAKGMRILNGSYAQRFNRRYDRVGHVFQGRYGAELLRRHEHMLEVSRYIALNPVRAGICLRP
;
A
#
# COMPACT_ATOMS: atom_id res chain seq x y z
N MET A 1 -45.25 16.63 -5.14
CA MET A 1 -45.00 16.37 -3.71
C MET A 1 -43.54 15.97 -3.54
N SER A 2 -42.70 16.93 -3.19
CA SER A 2 -41.28 16.74 -2.91
C SER A 2 -41.09 16.30 -1.46
N PRO A 3 -40.16 15.38 -1.12
CA PRO A 3 -39.82 15.13 0.28
C PRO A 3 -38.70 16.07 0.72
N LEU A 4 -38.97 16.84 1.77
CA LEU A 4 -38.01 17.62 2.54
C LEU A 4 -37.06 16.70 3.34
N PRO A 5 -35.84 17.15 3.70
CA PRO A 5 -34.83 16.34 4.38
C PRO A 5 -35.09 16.21 5.88
N CYS A 6 -34.98 14.99 6.40
CA CYS A 6 -35.07 14.70 7.84
C CYS A 6 -33.85 15.29 8.58
N ARG A 7 -34.09 16.37 9.32
CA ARG A 7 -33.22 16.86 10.39
C ARG A 7 -33.76 16.30 11.70
N GLN A 8 -33.10 15.29 12.29
CA GLN A 8 -32.91 15.14 13.75
C GLN A 8 -32.24 13.80 14.08
N ALA A 9 -31.25 13.87 14.95
CA ALA A 9 -30.39 12.78 15.41
C ALA A 9 -30.98 12.06 16.65
N ALA A 10 -32.24 11.63 16.59
CA ALA A 10 -32.94 11.11 17.78
C ALA A 10 -33.18 9.58 17.80
N ASP A 11 -33.04 8.86 16.68
CA ASP A 11 -33.39 7.42 16.62
C ASP A 11 -32.18 6.50 16.37
N CYS A 12 -31.09 6.66 17.13
CA CYS A 12 -30.01 5.67 17.18
C CYS A 12 -30.06 4.87 18.49
N PRO A 13 -30.13 3.53 18.46
CA PRO A 13 -30.11 2.72 19.67
C PRO A 13 -28.80 2.92 20.43
N ALA A 14 -28.91 3.14 21.73
CA ALA A 14 -27.81 3.44 22.63
C ALA A 14 -26.82 2.26 22.72
N GLY A 15 -25.54 2.48 22.41
CA GLY A 15 -24.53 1.44 22.63
C GLY A 15 -23.09 1.69 22.16
N LEU A 16 -22.82 2.67 21.29
CA LEU A 16 -21.46 2.94 20.81
C LEU A 16 -21.09 4.42 20.98
N ARG A 17 -20.64 4.79 22.19
CA ARG A 17 -19.95 6.07 22.40
C ARG A 17 -18.45 5.85 22.18
N PHE A 18 -17.93 6.28 21.04
CA PHE A 18 -16.49 6.40 20.82
C PHE A 18 -15.97 7.64 21.58
N PRO A 19 -14.76 7.59 22.17
CA PRO A 19 -14.25 8.69 22.97
C PRO A 19 -13.99 9.93 22.10
N THR A 20 -14.36 11.10 22.62
CA THR A 20 -14.04 12.39 22.00
C THR A 20 -12.54 12.64 22.00
N ARG A 21 -12.13 13.52 21.08
CA ARG A 21 -10.77 13.80 20.59
C ARG A 21 -9.70 14.16 21.64
N ASP A 22 -10.08 14.37 22.90
CA ASP A 22 -9.23 14.94 23.96
C ASP A 22 -8.61 13.91 24.93
N ARG A 23 -8.70 12.60 24.65
CA ARG A 23 -8.06 11.55 25.49
C ARG A 23 -7.23 10.54 24.70
N LEU A 24 -6.37 10.98 23.80
CA LEU A 24 -5.31 10.12 23.25
C LEU A 24 -4.06 10.19 24.14
N PRO A 25 -3.53 9.05 24.65
CA PRO A 25 -2.26 9.06 25.37
C PRO A 25 -1.11 9.46 24.44
N ARG A 26 -0.13 10.19 24.98
CA ARG A 26 1.10 10.59 24.27
C ARG A 26 1.81 9.33 23.71
N PRO A 27 2.43 9.42 22.51
CA PRO A 27 3.06 8.26 21.89
C PRO A 27 4.21 7.72 22.77
N ALA A 28 4.17 6.43 23.05
CA ALA A 28 5.22 5.72 23.76
C ALA A 28 6.54 5.70 22.96
N HIS A 29 7.66 5.73 23.68
CA HIS A 29 9.02 5.69 23.15
C HIS A 29 9.23 4.50 22.18
N ARG A 30 9.90 4.77 21.05
CA ARG A 30 10.29 3.76 20.07
C ARG A 30 11.20 2.69 20.72
N PRO A 31 10.92 1.38 20.56
CA PRO A 31 11.89 0.35 20.90
C PRO A 31 13.05 0.35 19.89
N GLY A 32 14.26 0.10 20.40
CA GLY A 32 15.52 0.13 19.64
C GLY A 32 15.66 -0.98 18.57
N PRO A 33 16.63 -0.85 17.66
CA PRO A 33 16.80 -1.75 16.52
C PRO A 33 17.51 -3.04 16.95
N GLY A 34 16.81 -4.17 17.03
CA GLY A 34 17.49 -5.41 17.44
C GLY A 34 16.87 -6.77 17.11
N THR A 35 15.59 -6.90 16.74
CA THR A 35 14.95 -8.23 16.74
C THR A 35 14.08 -8.57 15.53
N TRP A 36 14.51 -8.25 14.29
CA TRP A 36 13.75 -8.69 13.11
C TRP A 36 14.64 -9.16 11.94
N PRO A 37 14.15 -10.10 11.09
CA PRO A 37 14.92 -10.71 10.01
C PRO A 37 15.57 -9.69 9.06
N ARG A 38 16.82 -9.93 8.69
CA ARG A 38 17.69 -9.01 7.89
C ARG A 38 17.16 -8.64 6.50
N THR A 39 16.07 -9.24 6.02
CA THR A 39 15.46 -8.94 4.72
C THR A 39 14.69 -7.61 4.69
N TRP A 40 14.48 -6.98 5.85
CA TRP A 40 13.64 -5.78 5.99
C TRP A 40 14.42 -4.48 6.24
N SER A 41 15.74 -4.46 5.99
CA SER A 41 16.61 -3.29 6.25
C SER A 41 17.40 -2.75 5.05
N ARG A 42 17.18 -3.20 3.80
CA ARG A 42 17.90 -2.64 2.65
C ARG A 42 17.17 -1.46 2.02
N GLY A 43 17.64 -0.25 2.33
CA GLY A 43 17.20 0.98 1.70
C GLY A 43 17.97 2.22 2.16
N MET A 44 19.25 2.09 2.50
CA MET A 44 20.14 3.21 2.80
C MET A 44 21.56 2.84 2.32
N SER A 45 21.87 3.08 1.04
CA SER A 45 23.26 3.27 0.62
C SER A 45 23.64 4.70 1.01
N ARG A 46 24.68 4.83 1.82
CA ARG A 46 25.40 6.07 2.09
C ARG A 46 26.79 5.86 1.52
N ASP A 47 26.97 6.21 0.25
CA ASP A 47 28.32 6.31 -0.32
C ASP A 47 28.61 7.80 -0.59
N PRO A 48 29.62 8.39 0.07
CA PRO A 48 30.11 9.72 -0.26
C PRO A 48 30.93 9.66 -1.55
N VAL A 49 30.60 10.55 -2.50
CA VAL A 49 31.36 10.74 -3.73
C VAL A 49 32.77 11.23 -3.39
N ALA A 50 33.78 10.41 -3.64
CA ALA A 50 35.18 10.81 -3.55
C ALA A 50 35.59 11.53 -4.85
N LEU A 51 35.82 12.84 -4.79
CA LEU A 51 36.53 13.57 -5.83
C LEU A 51 38.04 13.30 -5.72
N ARG A 52 38.67 12.89 -6.83
CA ARG A 52 40.13 12.96 -6.99
C ARG A 52 40.50 13.94 -8.09
N ARG A 53 41.45 14.82 -7.76
CA ARG A 53 42.10 15.79 -8.65
C ARG A 53 43.40 15.18 -9.14
N PHE A 54 43.68 15.23 -10.43
CA PHE A 54 45.04 15.07 -10.97
C PHE A 54 45.24 16.04 -12.14
N GLY A 55 46.33 16.81 -12.07
CA GLY A 55 46.75 17.74 -13.11
C GLY A 55 48.00 17.27 -13.84
N GLY A 56 48.24 17.86 -15.01
CA GLY A 56 49.58 18.03 -15.58
C GLY A 56 49.93 17.24 -16.86
N ARG A 57 49.55 17.81 -18.01
CA ARG A 57 50.13 17.66 -19.37
C ARG A 57 49.82 16.39 -20.19
N PHE A 58 49.70 16.67 -21.50
CA PHE A 58 49.18 15.88 -22.61
C PHE A 58 50.29 15.12 -23.36
N VAL A 59 49.95 13.97 -23.97
CA VAL A 59 50.36 13.62 -25.35
C VAL A 59 49.21 12.82 -26.00
N ALA A 60 48.92 13.14 -27.26
CA ALA A 60 47.85 12.55 -28.06
C ALA A 60 48.36 11.34 -28.86
N GLU A 61 47.67 10.19 -28.73
CA GLU A 61 47.84 9.05 -29.63
C GLU A 61 46.52 8.85 -30.39
N SER A 62 46.50 9.25 -31.66
CA SER A 62 45.32 9.13 -32.52
C SER A 62 45.20 7.70 -33.03
N GLN A 63 44.47 6.85 -32.32
CA GLN A 63 43.87 5.66 -32.89
C GLN A 63 42.38 5.94 -33.09
N ARG A 64 41.93 5.90 -34.34
CA ARG A 64 40.54 6.07 -34.72
C ARG A 64 39.72 4.92 -34.12
N ALA A 65 39.27 5.10 -32.88
CA ALA A 65 38.19 4.34 -32.33
C ALA A 65 36.91 4.80 -33.02
N THR A 66 36.27 3.90 -33.76
CA THR A 66 34.86 4.07 -34.09
C THR A 66 34.12 4.29 -32.77
N PRO A 67 33.36 5.39 -32.60
CA PRO A 67 32.90 5.79 -31.26
C PRO A 67 31.83 4.85 -30.68
N PHE A 68 31.36 3.87 -31.44
CA PHE A 68 30.31 2.96 -31.01
C PHE A 68 30.62 1.52 -31.45
N PRO A 69 30.81 0.57 -30.51
CA PRO A 69 30.73 -0.84 -30.86
C PRO A 69 29.31 -1.13 -31.35
N VAL A 70 29.18 -1.47 -32.63
CA VAL A 70 27.93 -2.03 -33.18
C VAL A 70 27.84 -3.46 -32.65
N GLY A 71 27.23 -3.63 -31.49
CA GLY A 71 27.18 -4.95 -30.87
C GLY A 71 26.62 -4.95 -29.46
N SER A 72 25.29 -4.82 -29.36
CA SER A 72 24.39 -5.53 -28.44
C SER A 72 23.07 -4.75 -28.38
N PRO A 73 21.92 -5.33 -28.72
CA PRO A 73 20.66 -4.69 -28.38
C PRO A 73 20.54 -4.67 -26.86
N THR A 74 20.83 -3.54 -26.23
CA THR A 74 20.54 -3.26 -24.81
C THR A 74 19.03 -3.08 -24.61
N LEU A 75 18.24 -4.01 -25.14
CA LEU A 75 16.82 -4.13 -24.83
C LEU A 75 16.71 -4.82 -23.47
N GLU A 76 17.25 -4.17 -22.45
CA GLU A 76 16.76 -4.40 -21.09
C GLU A 76 15.29 -4.01 -21.11
N PRO A 77 14.36 -4.95 -20.89
CA PRO A 77 12.94 -4.64 -20.95
C PRO A 77 12.64 -3.55 -19.92
N MET A 78 12.36 -2.33 -20.40
CA MET A 78 11.99 -1.17 -19.57
C MET A 78 10.61 -1.35 -18.89
N GLY A 79 9.94 -2.48 -19.15
CA GLY A 79 8.72 -2.90 -18.49
C GLY A 79 9.00 -3.40 -17.09
N ARG A 80 8.26 -2.88 -16.10
CA ARG A 80 8.31 -3.42 -14.73
C ARG A 80 7.97 -4.91 -14.74
N THR A 81 8.71 -5.71 -13.98
CA THR A 81 8.50 -7.16 -13.84
C THR A 81 7.02 -7.50 -13.63
N PRO A 82 6.46 -8.46 -14.39
CA PRO A 82 5.11 -8.94 -14.18
C PRO A 82 4.91 -9.43 -12.74
N ARG A 83 3.72 -9.15 -12.17
CA ARG A 83 3.40 -9.67 -10.85
C ARG A 83 3.09 -11.16 -10.94
N ILE A 84 3.76 -11.94 -10.11
CA ILE A 84 3.51 -13.38 -9.96
C ILE A 84 2.05 -13.56 -9.55
N GLN A 85 1.28 -14.24 -10.41
CA GLN A 85 -0.12 -14.57 -10.19
C GLN A 85 -0.42 -15.96 -10.72
N PHE A 86 -0.94 -16.84 -9.87
CA PHE A 86 -1.37 -18.18 -10.23
C PHE A 86 -2.62 -18.57 -9.43
N SER A 87 -3.29 -19.63 -9.88
CA SER A 87 -4.51 -20.16 -9.25
C SER A 87 -4.22 -20.68 -7.83
N GLY A 88 -5.11 -20.39 -6.88
CA GLY A 88 -4.98 -20.81 -5.48
C GLY A 88 -3.91 -20.06 -4.69
N ALA A 89 -3.31 -19.02 -5.25
CA ALA A 89 -2.26 -18.26 -4.59
C ALA A 89 -2.82 -17.37 -3.46
N LEU A 90 -2.05 -17.27 -2.38
CA LEU A 90 -2.34 -16.45 -1.21
C LEU A 90 -1.42 -15.22 -1.20
N TYR A 91 -1.99 -14.04 -0.93
CA TYR A 91 -1.25 -12.78 -0.98
C TYR A 91 -1.48 -11.92 0.25
N HIS A 92 -0.39 -11.29 0.72
CA HIS A 92 -0.47 -10.07 1.51
C HIS A 92 -0.47 -8.86 0.58
N VAL A 93 -1.60 -8.16 0.52
CA VAL A 93 -1.78 -6.97 -0.30
C VAL A 93 -1.70 -5.72 0.56
N THR A 94 -0.96 -4.72 0.08
CA THR A 94 -0.83 -3.43 0.75
C THR A 94 -1.05 -2.29 -0.25
N THR A 95 -1.83 -1.28 0.15
CA THR A 95 -2.04 -0.08 -0.66
C THR A 95 -2.00 1.15 0.23
N ARG A 96 -1.26 2.17 -0.19
CA ARG A 96 -1.04 3.40 0.59
C ARG A 96 -1.42 4.65 -0.19
N GLY A 97 -1.92 5.64 0.54
CA GLY A 97 -2.24 6.97 0.03
C GLY A 97 -1.02 7.70 -0.52
N ASN A 98 -1.24 8.51 -1.55
CA ASN A 98 -0.22 9.34 -2.14
C ASN A 98 0.36 10.30 -1.09
N ALA A 99 1.68 10.51 -1.09
CA ALA A 99 2.39 11.31 -0.08
C ALA A 99 2.04 10.91 1.38
N LYS A 100 1.71 9.63 1.64
CA LYS A 100 1.26 9.12 2.94
C LYS A 100 -0.01 9.79 3.48
N GLN A 101 -0.75 10.50 2.63
CA GLN A 101 -2.00 11.17 2.98
C GLN A 101 -3.09 10.15 3.33
N ARG A 102 -4.09 10.62 4.09
CA ARG A 102 -5.28 9.83 4.39
C ARG A 102 -6.08 9.56 3.11
N VAL A 103 -6.47 8.30 2.96
CA VAL A 103 -7.38 7.78 1.94
C VAL A 103 -8.79 7.55 2.51
N CYS A 104 -8.94 7.56 3.84
CA CYS A 104 -10.22 7.63 4.54
C CYS A 104 -10.19 8.80 5.51
N LEU A 105 -11.04 9.80 5.30
CA LEU A 105 -11.11 11.03 6.10
C LEU A 105 -12.17 10.92 7.21
N ASP A 106 -13.27 10.23 6.93
CA ASP A 106 -14.41 10.02 7.83
C ASP A 106 -14.90 8.56 7.80
N ASP A 107 -15.88 8.23 8.64
CA ASP A 107 -16.44 6.88 8.76
C ASP A 107 -17.09 6.40 7.47
N TRP A 108 -17.69 7.31 6.69
CA TRP A 108 -18.28 6.99 5.39
C TRP A 108 -17.24 6.52 4.37
N ASP A 109 -16.01 7.04 4.43
CA ASP A 109 -14.92 6.55 3.59
C ASP A 109 -14.49 5.14 4.00
N PHE A 110 -14.42 4.85 5.31
CA PHE A 110 -14.12 3.51 5.79
C PHE A 110 -15.18 2.51 5.32
N VAL A 111 -16.46 2.83 5.52
CA VAL A 111 -17.58 2.01 5.04
C VAL A 111 -17.48 1.79 3.53
N ALA A 112 -17.30 2.86 2.76
CA ALA A 112 -17.22 2.75 1.31
C ALA A 112 -16.02 1.92 0.82
N LEU A 113 -14.88 2.01 1.51
CA LEU A 113 -13.71 1.20 1.19
C LEU A 113 -13.97 -0.28 1.50
N VAL A 114 -14.53 -0.60 2.68
CA VAL A 114 -14.90 -1.97 3.05
C VAL A 114 -15.92 -2.54 2.08
N THR A 115 -16.97 -1.79 1.75
CA THR A 115 -17.98 -2.20 0.76
C THR A 115 -17.32 -2.49 -0.58
N ARG A 116 -16.43 -1.63 -1.06
CA ARG A 116 -15.75 -1.84 -2.35
C ARG A 116 -14.81 -3.05 -2.32
N ILE A 117 -14.14 -3.29 -1.20
CA ILE A 117 -13.34 -4.50 -0.99
C ILE A 117 -14.26 -5.73 -1.08
N GLY A 118 -15.38 -5.74 -0.35
CA GLY A 118 -16.34 -6.84 -0.36
C GLY A 118 -16.90 -7.13 -1.75
N GLU A 119 -17.32 -6.10 -2.49
CA GLU A 119 -17.77 -6.22 -3.88
C GLU A 119 -16.70 -6.80 -4.80
N THR A 120 -15.43 -6.40 -4.61
CA THR A 120 -14.30 -6.92 -5.40
C THR A 120 -14.05 -8.38 -5.06
N VAL A 121 -14.06 -8.72 -3.77
CA VAL A 121 -13.88 -10.10 -3.29
C VAL A 121 -14.95 -11.02 -3.90
N MET A 122 -16.22 -10.61 -3.85
CA MET A 122 -17.32 -11.38 -4.43
C MET A 122 -17.20 -11.48 -5.97
N ARG A 123 -16.92 -10.36 -6.65
CA ARG A 123 -16.83 -10.31 -8.12
C ARG A 123 -15.75 -11.23 -8.70
N TYR A 124 -14.62 -11.36 -8.00
CA TYR A 124 -13.47 -12.13 -8.48
C TYR A 124 -13.30 -13.47 -7.75
N GLY A 125 -14.26 -13.85 -6.91
CA GLY A 125 -14.26 -15.11 -6.15
C GLY A 125 -13.12 -15.21 -5.14
N TRP A 126 -12.59 -14.09 -4.65
CA TRP A 126 -11.50 -14.13 -3.68
C TRP A 126 -11.99 -14.64 -2.33
N VAL A 127 -11.07 -15.23 -1.56
CA VAL A 127 -11.30 -15.52 -0.15
C VAL A 127 -10.46 -14.53 0.65
N CYS A 128 -11.13 -13.66 1.42
CA CYS A 128 -10.46 -12.70 2.29
C CYS A 128 -10.31 -13.30 3.69
N HIS A 129 -9.07 -13.57 4.10
CA HIS A 129 -8.77 -14.15 5.42
C HIS A 129 -8.70 -13.09 6.52
N SER A 130 -8.18 -11.90 6.21
CA SER A 130 -8.06 -10.80 7.17
C SER A 130 -7.85 -9.48 6.44
N TYR A 131 -8.33 -8.38 7.02
CA TYR A 131 -8.13 -7.03 6.50
C TYR A 131 -7.93 -6.02 7.64
N CYS A 132 -7.26 -4.91 7.33
CA CYS A 132 -7.08 -3.80 8.26
C CYS A 132 -7.02 -2.47 7.49
N LEU A 133 -7.74 -1.46 7.98
CA LEU A 133 -7.78 -0.11 7.43
C LEU A 133 -7.19 0.88 8.44
N LEU A 134 -6.16 1.63 8.04
CA LEU A 134 -5.40 2.53 8.93
C LEU A 134 -5.63 4.02 8.60
N GLY A 135 -6.58 4.32 7.71
CA GLY A 135 -6.93 5.67 7.28
C GLY A 135 -6.03 6.25 6.20
N ASN A 136 -4.73 5.94 6.14
CA ASN A 136 -3.83 6.30 5.03
C ASN A 136 -3.33 5.10 4.21
N HIS A 137 -3.61 3.88 4.65
CA HIS A 137 -3.32 2.66 3.91
C HIS A 137 -4.23 1.53 4.38
N PHE A 138 -4.25 0.45 3.63
CA PHE A 138 -4.92 -0.77 4.01
C PHE A 138 -4.07 -2.00 3.70
N HIS A 139 -4.33 -3.06 4.47
CA HIS A 139 -3.75 -4.38 4.31
C HIS A 139 -4.85 -5.42 4.11
N LEU A 140 -4.65 -6.34 3.17
CA LEU A 140 -5.52 -7.50 2.95
C LEU A 140 -4.67 -8.77 2.93
N SER A 141 -5.20 -9.86 3.48
CA SER A 141 -4.73 -11.22 3.22
C SER A 141 -5.80 -11.94 2.41
N VAL A 142 -5.51 -12.24 1.14
CA VAL A 142 -6.49 -12.77 0.19
C VAL A 142 -5.94 -13.96 -0.56
N ALA A 143 -6.75 -15.03 -0.67
CA ALA A 143 -6.50 -16.11 -1.60
C ALA A 143 -7.31 -15.87 -2.87
N THR A 144 -6.67 -16.04 -4.03
CA THR A 144 -7.33 -15.88 -5.33
C THR A 144 -7.47 -17.24 -6.01
N PRO A 145 -8.69 -17.71 -6.34
CA PRO A 145 -8.88 -18.99 -7.01
C PRO A 145 -8.27 -18.99 -8.41
N GLU A 146 -8.23 -17.84 -9.07
CA GLU A 146 -7.61 -17.63 -10.38
C GLU A 146 -6.50 -16.59 -10.31
N ALA A 147 -5.70 -16.45 -11.37
CA ALA A 147 -4.67 -15.41 -11.52
C ALA A 147 -5.28 -14.01 -11.80
N ASN A 148 -6.24 -13.58 -10.99
CA ASN A 148 -7.09 -12.40 -11.22
C ASN A 148 -6.86 -11.26 -10.21
N LEU A 149 -5.85 -11.37 -9.32
CA LEU A 149 -5.51 -10.35 -8.31
C LEU A 149 -5.35 -8.94 -8.91
N ALA A 150 -4.59 -8.83 -10.00
CA ALA A 150 -4.33 -7.55 -10.65
C ALA A 150 -5.57 -6.94 -11.28
N LYS A 151 -6.47 -7.77 -11.83
CA LYS A 151 -7.75 -7.30 -12.38
C LYS A 151 -8.61 -6.73 -11.26
N GLY A 152 -8.77 -7.46 -10.15
CA GLY A 152 -9.56 -7.00 -9.02
C GLY A 152 -8.99 -5.76 -8.34
N MET A 153 -7.68 -5.72 -8.10
CA MET A 153 -7.05 -4.55 -7.48
C MET A 153 -7.09 -3.30 -8.37
N ARG A 154 -7.07 -3.46 -9.70
CA ARG A 154 -7.26 -2.34 -10.64
C ARG A 154 -8.65 -1.72 -10.45
N ILE A 155 -9.69 -2.56 -10.37
CA ILE A 155 -11.06 -2.09 -10.16
C ILE A 155 -11.24 -1.51 -8.76
N LEU A 156 -10.76 -2.20 -7.72
CA LEU A 156 -10.84 -1.74 -6.33
C LEU A 156 -10.22 -0.36 -6.15
N ASN A 157 -8.94 -0.21 -6.48
CA ASN A 157 -8.22 1.04 -6.26
C ASN A 157 -8.73 2.15 -7.19
N GLY A 158 -9.04 1.82 -8.45
CA GLY A 158 -9.52 2.80 -9.42
C GLY A 158 -10.89 3.36 -9.06
N SER A 159 -11.86 2.49 -8.79
CA SER A 159 -13.23 2.89 -8.44
C SER A 159 -13.28 3.65 -7.12
N TYR A 160 -12.51 3.22 -6.11
CA TYR A 160 -12.42 3.93 -4.84
C TYR A 160 -11.79 5.32 -5.01
N ALA A 161 -10.67 5.42 -5.74
CA ALA A 161 -10.01 6.71 -5.98
C ALA A 161 -10.93 7.70 -6.72
N GLN A 162 -11.68 7.23 -7.73
CA GLN A 162 -12.66 8.06 -8.44
C GLN A 162 -13.78 8.55 -7.53
N ARG A 163 -14.34 7.66 -6.69
CA ARG A 163 -15.36 8.04 -5.69
C ARG A 163 -14.81 9.09 -4.72
N PHE A 164 -13.63 8.83 -4.17
CA PHE A 164 -12.99 9.71 -3.20
C PHE A 164 -12.73 11.11 -3.79
N ASN A 165 -12.15 11.17 -4.99
CA ASN A 165 -11.90 12.43 -5.67
C ASN A 165 -13.19 13.20 -5.96
N ARG A 166 -14.25 12.53 -6.42
CA ARG A 166 -15.56 13.16 -6.65
C ARG A 166 -16.19 13.70 -5.38
N ARG A 167 -16.05 12.97 -4.27
CA ARG A 167 -16.64 13.34 -2.96
C ARG A 167 -15.96 14.58 -2.36
N TYR A 168 -14.65 14.68 -2.51
CA TYR A 168 -13.85 15.74 -1.88
C TYR A 168 -13.39 16.83 -2.86
N ASP A 169 -13.95 16.84 -4.07
CA ASP A 169 -13.57 17.77 -5.16
C ASP A 169 -12.05 17.83 -5.39
N ARG A 170 -11.42 16.65 -5.43
CA ARG A 170 -9.96 16.50 -5.59
C ARG A 170 -9.61 16.04 -7.00
N VAL A 171 -8.44 16.48 -7.46
CA VAL A 171 -7.80 15.99 -8.69
C VAL A 171 -6.52 15.23 -8.38
N GLY A 172 -6.15 14.29 -9.26
CA GLY A 172 -4.91 13.53 -9.18
C GLY A 172 -5.00 12.20 -8.41
N HIS A 173 -3.83 11.69 -8.00
CA HIS A 173 -3.70 10.35 -7.43
C HIS A 173 -4.07 10.30 -5.94
N VAL A 174 -5.03 9.43 -5.61
CA VAL A 174 -5.39 9.09 -4.22
C VAL A 174 -4.35 8.14 -3.61
N PHE A 175 -3.94 7.13 -4.37
CA PHE A 175 -2.94 6.15 -3.95
C PHE A 175 -1.57 6.48 -4.55
N GLN A 176 -0.49 6.18 -3.82
CA GLN A 176 0.89 6.49 -4.23
C GLN A 176 1.33 5.72 -5.50
N GLY A 177 0.56 4.72 -5.91
CA GLY A 177 0.81 3.96 -7.11
C GLY A 177 0.17 2.59 -7.06
N ARG A 178 0.90 1.62 -7.64
CA ARG A 178 0.53 0.21 -7.66
C ARG A 178 0.51 -0.37 -6.24
N TYR A 179 -0.47 -1.24 -5.96
CA TYR A 179 -0.49 -2.03 -4.72
C TYR A 179 0.76 -2.91 -4.59
N GLY A 180 1.22 -3.13 -3.35
CA GLY A 180 2.17 -4.18 -3.02
C GLY A 180 1.44 -5.51 -2.92
N ALA A 181 2.04 -6.57 -3.44
CA ALA A 181 1.55 -7.93 -3.26
C ALA A 181 2.72 -8.88 -3.03
N GLU A 182 2.72 -9.48 -1.84
CA GLU A 182 3.68 -10.47 -1.43
C GLU A 182 3.01 -11.85 -1.38
N LEU A 183 3.65 -12.85 -2.00
CA LEU A 183 3.13 -14.21 -2.07
C LEU A 183 3.39 -14.94 -0.74
N LEU A 184 2.33 -15.47 -0.14
CA LEU A 184 2.41 -16.28 1.07
C LEU A 184 2.51 -17.75 0.68
N ARG A 185 3.70 -18.35 0.87
CA ARG A 185 4.01 -19.71 0.43
C ARG A 185 3.66 -20.81 1.44
N ARG A 186 3.56 -20.46 2.73
CA ARG A 186 3.39 -21.42 3.83
C ARG A 186 2.27 -20.97 4.76
N HIS A 187 1.60 -21.93 5.40
CA HIS A 187 0.50 -21.67 6.33
C HIS A 187 0.96 -20.85 7.54
N GLU A 188 2.19 -21.03 8.01
CA GLU A 188 2.75 -20.25 9.13
C GLU A 188 2.85 -18.77 8.76
N HIS A 189 3.25 -18.47 7.51
CA HIS A 189 3.31 -17.09 7.02
C HIS A 189 1.92 -16.45 6.97
N MET A 190 0.89 -17.23 6.68
CA MET A 190 -0.49 -16.73 6.70
C MET A 190 -0.88 -16.28 8.11
N LEU A 191 -0.62 -17.10 9.14
CA LEU A 191 -0.94 -16.77 10.52
C LEU A 191 -0.16 -15.54 11.02
N GLU A 192 1.13 -15.45 10.65
CA GLU A 192 1.96 -14.28 10.96
C GLU A 192 1.41 -13.00 10.31
N VAL A 193 0.98 -13.08 9.05
CA VAL A 193 0.39 -11.95 8.34
C VAL A 193 -0.96 -11.57 8.94
N SER A 194 -1.81 -12.52 9.27
CA SER A 194 -3.09 -12.22 9.94
C SER A 194 -2.88 -11.56 11.30
N ARG A 195 -1.93 -12.05 12.09
CA ARG A 195 -1.53 -11.41 13.35
C ARG A 195 -0.99 -10.00 13.13
N TYR A 196 -0.15 -9.82 12.11
CA TYR A 196 0.39 -8.50 11.75
C TYR A 196 -0.72 -7.52 11.35
N ILE A 197 -1.68 -7.97 10.53
CA ILE A 197 -2.83 -7.18 10.09
C ILE A 197 -3.68 -6.74 11.29
N ALA A 198 -3.98 -7.64 12.23
CA ALA A 198 -4.73 -7.32 13.43
C ALA A 198 -3.98 -6.35 14.37
N LEU A 199 -2.66 -6.49 14.51
CA LEU A 199 -1.86 -5.62 15.38
C LEU A 199 -1.51 -4.26 14.78
N ASN A 200 -1.80 -4.04 13.50
CA ASN A 200 -1.38 -2.84 12.78
C ASN A 200 -2.01 -1.55 13.35
N PRO A 201 -3.31 -1.50 13.71
CA PRO A 201 -3.91 -0.33 14.34
C PRO A 201 -3.25 0.04 15.67
N VAL A 202 -2.85 -0.97 16.46
CA VAL A 202 -2.11 -0.76 17.72
C VAL A 202 -0.72 -0.18 17.44
N ARG A 203 0.00 -0.73 16.46
CA ARG A 203 1.32 -0.23 16.06
C ARG A 203 1.28 1.17 15.47
N ALA A 204 0.18 1.52 14.81
CA ALA A 204 -0.06 2.86 14.29
C ALA A 204 -0.52 3.85 15.38
N GLY A 205 -0.73 3.39 16.62
CA GLY A 205 -1.22 4.21 17.73
C GLY A 205 -2.69 4.64 17.58
N ILE A 206 -3.47 3.93 16.77
CA ILE A 206 -4.89 4.22 16.53
C ILE A 206 -5.77 3.63 17.64
N CYS A 207 -5.39 2.47 18.18
CA CYS A 207 -6.08 1.83 19.30
C CYS A 207 -5.09 1.22 20.31
N LEU A 208 -5.56 0.93 21.53
CA LEU A 208 -4.75 0.32 22.59
C LEU A 208 -4.67 -1.20 22.49
N ARG A 209 -5.66 -1.83 21.85
CA ARG A 209 -5.79 -3.28 21.70
C ARG A 209 -6.38 -3.61 20.31
N PRO A 210 -6.00 -4.75 19.71
CA PRO A 210 -6.52 -5.21 18.41
C PRO A 210 -8.03 -5.43 18.42
#